data_AF-A0A7V1AJL8-F1
#
_entry.id   AF-A0A7V1AJL8-F1
#
_cell.length_a   1.000
_cell.length_b   1.000
_cell.length_c   1.000
_cell.angle_alpha   90.00
_cell.angle_beta   90.00
_cell.angle_gamma   90.00
#
_symmetry.space_group_name_H-M   'P 1'
#
loop_
_entity.id
_entity.type
_entity.pdbx_description
1 polymer ?
#
loop_
_entity_poly.entity_id
_entity_poly.type
_entity_poly.pdbx_seq_one_letter_code
_entity_poly.pdbx_strand_id
1 'polypeptide(L)'
;MVLWPYTRLNDPRLIFGDKYIILKQDPNAQYPLKFGTSNENGWAAYFNHNHLFVKYYSHDINARYPDFGVSYETYTADFMLEMETLSPITRLEPDASVEHIEKWKLFENVPMPPDDEDEIEKLINNRLNPAGL
;
A
#
# COMPACT_ATOMS: atom_id res chain seq x y z
N MET A 1 -12.07 -2.99 -4.27
CA MET A 1 -11.59 -2.89 -2.88
C MET A 1 -12.24 -3.99 -2.06
N VAL A 2 -11.48 -4.60 -1.15
CA VAL A 2 -11.92 -5.65 -0.23
C VAL A 2 -11.72 -5.14 1.20
N LEU A 3 -12.70 -5.42 2.07
CA LEU A 3 -12.69 -5.02 3.48
C LEU A 3 -12.77 -6.25 4.35
N TRP A 4 -11.90 -6.32 5.36
CA TRP A 4 -12.03 -7.34 6.39
C TRP A 4 -13.21 -7.02 7.30
N PRO A 5 -13.87 -8.03 7.91
CA PRO A 5 -15.10 -7.83 8.68
C PRO A 5 -14.99 -6.83 9.85
N TYR A 6 -13.77 -6.62 10.37
CA TYR A 6 -13.51 -5.70 11.47
C TYR A 6 -13.17 -4.27 11.00
N THR A 7 -13.05 -4.03 9.69
CA THR A 7 -12.68 -2.72 9.15
C THR A 7 -13.85 -1.76 9.21
N ARG A 8 -13.61 -0.63 9.88
CA ARG A 8 -14.56 0.47 10.02
C ARG A 8 -14.21 1.54 9.00
N LEU A 9 -15.08 1.79 8.03
CA LEU A 9 -14.85 2.82 7.00
C LEU A 9 -14.90 4.25 7.55
N ASN A 10 -15.49 4.44 8.74
CA ASN A 10 -15.48 5.71 9.46
C ASN A 10 -14.32 5.80 10.49
N ASP A 11 -13.33 4.91 10.41
CA ASP A 11 -12.12 5.03 11.23
C ASP A 11 -11.36 6.31 10.83
N PRO A 12 -11.03 7.20 11.78
CA PRO A 12 -10.38 8.48 11.46
C PRO A 12 -8.99 8.34 10.87
N ARG A 13 -8.38 7.14 10.95
CA ARG A 13 -7.09 6.84 10.33
C ARG A 13 -7.22 6.55 8.84
N LEU A 14 -8.43 6.28 8.34
CA LEU A 14 -8.71 5.95 6.95
C LEU A 14 -9.43 7.10 6.26
N ILE A 15 -8.76 7.71 5.29
CA ILE A 15 -9.28 8.86 4.54
C ILE A 15 -9.38 8.45 3.08
N PHE A 16 -10.58 8.56 2.51
CA PHE A 16 -10.83 8.38 1.09
C PHE A 16 -10.80 9.75 0.41
N GLY A 17 -9.75 10.00 -0.36
CA GLY A 17 -9.65 11.15 -1.26
C GLY A 17 -10.05 10.79 -2.70
N ASP A 18 -9.92 11.76 -3.59
CA ASP A 18 -10.22 11.60 -5.02
C ASP A 18 -9.06 10.92 -5.78
N LYS A 19 -7.82 11.04 -5.28
CA LYS A 19 -6.59 10.49 -5.88
C LYS A 19 -6.00 9.33 -5.07
N TYR A 20 -6.07 9.41 -3.74
CA TYR A 20 -5.40 8.52 -2.80
C TYR A 20 -6.34 8.02 -1.70
N ILE A 21 -6.10 6.77 -1.27
CA ILE A 21 -6.59 6.27 0.02
C ILE A 21 -5.44 6.43 1.00
N ILE A 22 -5.64 7.25 2.03
CA ILE A 22 -4.63 7.53 3.05
C ILE A 22 -4.95 6.69 4.28
N LEU A 23 -3.94 5.97 4.76
CA LEU A 23 -4.00 5.22 6.02
C LEU A 23 -2.95 5.74 7.00
N LYS A 24 -3.38 5.99 8.23
CA LYS A 24 -2.49 6.44 9.32
C LYS A 24 -2.22 5.34 10.33
N GLN A 25 -1.00 5.37 10.86
CA GLN A 25 -0.67 4.66 12.10
C GLN A 25 -1.09 5.53 13.29
N ASP A 26 -1.66 4.91 14.32
CA ASP A 26 -1.98 5.55 15.60
C ASP A 26 -1.66 4.58 16.73
N PRO A 27 -0.66 4.87 17.57
CA PRO A 27 -0.30 4.01 18.70
C PRO A 27 -1.36 3.87 19.78
N ASN A 28 -2.41 4.70 19.76
CA ASN A 28 -3.51 4.64 20.72
C ASN A 28 -4.76 3.96 20.15
N ALA A 29 -4.68 3.44 18.92
CA ALA A 29 -5.80 2.79 18.26
C ALA A 29 -6.30 1.60 19.07
N GLN A 30 -7.62 1.53 19.28
CA GLN A 30 -8.23 0.44 20.05
C GLN A 30 -8.58 -0.79 19.20
N TYR A 31 -8.59 -0.64 17.88
CA TYR A 31 -9.03 -1.68 16.95
C TYR A 31 -8.12 -1.72 15.72
N PRO A 32 -7.87 -2.92 15.17
CA PRO A 32 -7.16 -3.04 13.90
C PRO A 32 -8.03 -2.58 12.72
N LEU A 33 -7.37 -2.22 11.63
CA LEU A 33 -7.98 -1.88 10.36
C LEU A 33 -7.22 -2.58 9.25
N LYS A 34 -7.92 -3.29 8.35
CA LYS A 34 -7.32 -3.93 7.17
C LYS A 34 -8.18 -3.77 5.92
N PHE A 35 -7.56 -3.37 4.82
CA PHE A 35 -8.23 -3.38 3.51
C PHE A 35 -7.26 -3.75 2.41
N GLY A 36 -7.81 -4.18 1.28
CA GLY A 36 -7.06 -4.54 0.10
C GLY A 36 -7.63 -3.92 -1.17
N THR A 37 -6.76 -3.74 -2.15
CA THR A 37 -7.11 -3.22 -3.48
C THR A 37 -6.38 -3.99 -4.57
N SER A 38 -7.01 -4.07 -5.75
CA SER A 38 -6.33 -4.41 -6.99
C SER A 38 -5.57 -3.15 -7.42
N ASN A 39 -4.47 -2.83 -6.74
CA ASN A 39 -3.73 -1.59 -6.97
C ASN A 39 -2.92 -1.71 -8.27
N GLU A 40 -3.60 -1.38 -9.38
CA GLU A 40 -3.10 -1.41 -10.76
C GLU A 40 -1.95 -0.42 -11.00
N ASN A 41 -1.86 0.63 -10.18
CA ASN A 41 -0.74 1.58 -10.25
C ASN A 41 0.59 0.96 -9.80
N GLY A 42 0.56 -0.18 -9.07
CA GLY A 42 1.75 -0.96 -8.77
C GLY A 42 2.72 -0.30 -7.79
N TRP A 43 2.27 0.68 -6.99
CA TRP A 43 3.10 1.30 -5.96
C TRP A 43 2.30 1.69 -4.73
N ALA A 44 2.98 1.79 -3.59
CA ALA A 44 2.47 2.38 -2.37
C ALA A 44 3.58 3.19 -1.68
N ALA A 45 3.19 4.25 -0.97
CA ALA A 45 4.09 5.19 -0.32
C ALA A 45 3.82 5.27 1.19
N TYR A 46 4.89 5.46 1.97
CA TYR A 46 4.83 5.61 3.40
C TYR A 46 5.75 6.74 3.86
N PHE A 47 5.14 7.76 4.46
CA PHE A 47 5.85 8.87 5.08
C PHE A 47 6.12 8.54 6.55
N ASN A 48 7.37 8.66 6.99
CA ASN A 48 7.74 8.40 8.37
C ASN A 48 9.02 9.14 8.76
N HIS A 49 9.03 9.84 9.90
CA HIS A 49 10.23 10.51 10.45
C HIS A 49 11.08 11.27 9.41
N ASN A 50 10.46 12.17 8.62
CA ASN A 50 11.12 12.96 7.57
C ASN A 50 11.71 12.13 6.40
N HIS A 51 11.16 10.94 6.18
CA HIS A 51 11.47 10.07 5.05
C HIS A 51 10.20 9.69 4.29
N LEU A 52 10.38 9.44 3.00
CA LEU A 52 9.40 8.80 2.14
C LEU A 52 9.97 7.44 1.69
N PHE A 53 9.32 6.37 2.11
CA PHE A 53 9.56 5.03 1.60
C PHE A 53 8.54 4.72 0.51
N VAL A 54 8.99 4.24 -0.65
CA VAL A 54 8.11 3.84 -1.75
C VAL A 54 8.42 2.40 -2.12
N LYS A 55 7.37 1.58 -2.14
CA LYS A 55 7.40 0.21 -2.61
C LYS A 55 6.72 0.12 -3.96
N TYR A 56 7.36 -0.55 -4.91
CA TYR A 56 6.83 -0.84 -6.25
C TYR A 56 6.71 -2.34 -6.44
N TYR A 57 5.67 -2.77 -7.16
CA TYR A 57 5.41 -4.14 -7.56
C TYR A 57 4.57 -4.15 -8.86
N SER A 58 4.37 -5.31 -9.48
CA SER A 58 3.53 -5.41 -10.68
C SER A 58 2.18 -6.04 -10.38
N HIS A 59 1.12 -5.41 -10.89
CA HIS A 59 -0.23 -5.98 -10.93
C HIS A 59 -0.51 -6.53 -12.34
N ASP A 60 -0.99 -7.77 -12.42
CA ASP A 60 -1.49 -8.38 -13.65
C ASP A 60 -3.01 -8.44 -13.60
N ILE A 61 -3.67 -7.60 -14.41
CA ILE A 61 -5.13 -7.46 -14.45
C ILE A 61 -5.86 -8.75 -14.86
N ASN A 62 -5.17 -9.69 -15.51
CA ASN A 62 -5.75 -10.96 -15.95
C ASN A 62 -5.46 -12.11 -14.98
N ALA A 63 -4.66 -11.86 -13.94
CA ALA A 63 -4.27 -12.88 -12.98
C ALA A 63 -5.30 -13.05 -11.86
N ARG A 64 -5.25 -14.21 -11.20
CA ARG A 64 -6.01 -14.48 -9.99
C ARG A 64 -5.12 -14.28 -8.78
N TYR A 65 -5.54 -13.43 -7.86
CA TYR A 65 -4.82 -13.15 -6.62
C TYR A 65 -5.45 -13.87 -5.41
N PRO A 66 -4.68 -14.11 -4.33
CA PRO A 66 -5.23 -14.55 -3.06
C PRO A 66 -6.11 -13.46 -2.43
N ASP A 67 -6.63 -13.76 -1.23
CA ASP A 67 -7.30 -12.78 -0.38
C ASP A 67 -8.37 -11.93 -1.09
N PHE A 68 -9.31 -12.64 -1.71
CA PHE A 68 -10.43 -12.05 -2.44
C PHE A 68 -10.04 -11.26 -3.70
N GLY A 69 -8.87 -11.54 -4.28
CA GLY A 69 -8.47 -11.03 -5.60
C GLY A 69 -7.74 -9.69 -5.58
N VAL A 70 -7.17 -9.31 -4.44
CA VAL A 70 -6.39 -8.07 -4.29
C VAL A 70 -4.91 -8.34 -4.46
N SER A 71 -4.18 -7.36 -5.01
CA SER A 71 -2.72 -7.47 -5.18
C SER A 71 -1.94 -6.63 -4.16
N TYR A 72 -2.64 -5.80 -3.40
CA TYR A 72 -2.09 -4.98 -2.34
C TYR A 72 -3.04 -4.97 -1.15
N GLU A 73 -2.45 -5.06 0.04
CA GLU A 73 -3.14 -4.96 1.32
C GLU A 73 -2.40 -4.03 2.25
N THR A 74 -3.15 -3.40 3.15
CA THR A 74 -2.57 -2.65 4.24
C THR A 74 -3.35 -2.90 5.52
N TYR A 75 -2.60 -3.03 6.60
CA TYR A 75 -3.09 -3.26 7.95
C TYR A 75 -2.52 -2.18 8.87
N THR A 76 -3.29 -1.75 9.87
CA THR A 76 -2.78 -0.90 10.96
C THR A 76 -3.42 -1.26 12.29
N ALA A 77 -2.61 -1.19 13.34
CA ALA A 77 -2.99 -1.34 14.74
C ALA A 77 -2.16 -0.38 15.61
N ASP A 78 -2.29 -0.51 16.93
CA ASP A 78 -1.54 0.27 17.92
C ASP A 78 -0.02 0.07 17.84
N PHE A 79 0.46 -1.09 17.39
CA PHE A 79 1.90 -1.37 17.37
C PHE A 79 2.56 -1.32 15.98
N MET A 80 1.80 -1.32 14.88
CA MET A 80 2.37 -1.33 13.53
C MET A 80 1.43 -0.82 12.43
N LEU A 81 2.01 -0.51 11.28
CA LEU A 81 1.35 -0.36 9.99
C LEU A 81 2.09 -1.21 8.96
N GLU A 82 1.34 -1.83 8.05
CA GLU A 82 1.85 -2.77 7.04
C GLU A 82 1.54 -2.32 5.61
N MET A 83 2.48 -2.59 4.70
CA MET A 83 2.32 -2.48 3.25
C MET A 83 2.63 -3.84 2.62
N GLU A 84 1.61 -4.61 2.30
CA GLU A 84 1.72 -5.98 1.83
C GLU A 84 1.38 -6.05 0.33
N THR A 85 2.28 -6.63 -0.48
CA THR A 85 2.00 -6.89 -1.89
C THR A 85 1.91 -8.39 -2.10
N LEU A 86 1.00 -8.81 -2.98
CA LEU A 86 0.68 -10.21 -3.19
C LEU A 86 1.00 -10.59 -4.63
N SER A 87 1.61 -11.76 -4.82
CA SER A 87 1.75 -12.36 -6.15
C SER A 87 0.44 -13.05 -6.55
N PRO A 88 0.23 -13.31 -7.85
CA PRO A 88 -0.82 -14.21 -8.31
C PRO A 88 -0.74 -15.60 -7.65
N ILE A 89 -1.90 -16.24 -7.48
CA ILE A 89 -1.98 -17.66 -7.14
C ILE A 89 -1.40 -18.46 -8.31
N THR A 90 -0.32 -19.19 -8.05
CA THR A 90 0.39 -19.95 -9.06
C THR A 90 0.46 -21.43 -8.65
N ARG A 91 0.13 -22.34 -9.57
CA ARG A 91 0.41 -23.76 -9.38
C ARG A 91 1.89 -24.00 -9.66
N LEU A 92 2.62 -24.51 -8.68
CA LEU A 92 4.05 -24.77 -8.78
C LEU A 92 4.32 -26.27 -8.92
N GLU A 93 5.08 -26.67 -9.94
CA GLU A 93 5.53 -28.06 -10.11
C GLU A 93 6.76 -28.35 -9.23
N PRO A 94 7.10 -29.64 -8.98
CA PRO A 94 8.36 -30.00 -8.35
C PRO A 94 9.56 -29.35 -9.05
N ASP A 95 10.54 -28.90 -8.27
CA ASP A 95 11.77 -28.21 -8.70
C ASP A 95 11.57 -26.84 -9.40
N ALA A 96 10.34 -26.35 -9.52
CA ALA A 96 10.06 -25.01 -10.01
C ALA A 96 10.12 -23.95 -8.90
N SER A 97 10.29 -22.68 -9.29
CA SER A 97 10.22 -21.52 -8.40
C SER A 97 9.32 -20.43 -8.98
N VAL A 98 8.77 -19.59 -8.10
CA VAL A 98 8.06 -18.36 -8.45
C VAL A 98 8.71 -17.20 -7.70
N GLU A 99 8.76 -16.04 -8.34
CA GLU A 99 9.30 -14.83 -7.75
C GLU A 99 8.23 -13.75 -7.69
N HIS A 100 8.17 -13.07 -6.56
CA HIS A 100 7.39 -11.85 -6.38
C HIS A 100 8.35 -10.70 -6.14
N ILE A 101 8.54 -9.85 -7.14
CA ILE A 101 9.58 -8.83 -7.13
C ILE A 101 9.00 -7.51 -6.62
N GLU A 102 9.56 -7.04 -5.51
CA GLU A 102 9.35 -5.67 -5.04
C GLU A 102 10.61 -4.84 -5.30
N LYS A 103 10.44 -3.61 -5.77
CA LYS A 103 11.53 -2.60 -5.84
C LYS A 103 11.25 -1.52 -4.81
N TRP A 104 12.26 -1.15 -4.01
CA TRP A 104 12.09 -0.17 -2.94
C TRP A 104 12.94 1.07 -3.21
N LYS A 105 12.39 2.24 -2.91
CA LYS A 105 13.12 3.51 -2.84
C LYS A 105 12.91 4.15 -1.48
N LEU A 106 13.97 4.71 -0.91
CA LEU A 106 13.91 5.50 0.30
C LEU A 106 14.46 6.89 0.01
N PHE A 107 13.67 7.91 0.34
CA PHE A 107 14.04 9.32 0.18
C PHE A 107 14.12 9.96 1.56
N GLU A 108 15.23 10.62 1.84
CA GLU A 108 15.41 11.48 3.00
C GLU A 108 14.89 12.90 2.74
N ASN A 109 14.73 13.68 3.81
CA ASN A 109 14.31 15.08 3.75
C ASN A 109 12.94 15.28 3.07
N VAL A 110 12.01 14.35 3.33
CA VAL A 110 10.62 14.43 2.89
C VAL A 110 9.73 14.54 4.11
N PRO A 111 9.16 15.72 4.42
CA PRO A 111 8.34 15.91 5.60
C PRO A 111 7.03 15.11 5.47
N MET A 112 6.41 14.79 6.61
CA MET A 112 5.05 14.26 6.64
C MET A 112 4.09 15.32 6.07
N PRO A 113 3.33 15.03 4.99
CA PRO A 113 2.33 15.96 4.49
C PRO A 113 1.13 16.06 5.44
N PRO A 114 0.33 17.14 5.35
CA PRO A 114 -1.02 17.14 5.89
C PRO A 114 -1.91 16.12 5.15
N ASP A 115 -3.13 15.92 5.65
CA ASP A 115 -4.16 15.09 4.98
C ASP A 115 -4.77 15.81 3.78
N ASP A 116 -3.91 16.25 2.86
CA ASP A 116 -4.27 17.02 1.67
C ASP A 116 -3.61 16.38 0.45
N GLU A 117 -4.43 16.01 -0.52
CA GLU A 117 -3.97 15.25 -1.67
C GLU A 117 -3.05 16.05 -2.58
N ASP A 118 -3.19 17.38 -2.65
CA ASP A 118 -2.34 18.23 -3.48
C ASP A 118 -0.95 18.42 -2.85
N GLU A 119 -0.87 18.49 -1.51
CA GLU A 119 0.42 18.49 -0.80
C GLU A 119 1.12 17.12 -0.88
N ILE A 120 0.37 16.02 -0.76
CA ILE A 120 0.90 14.66 -0.97
C ILE A 120 1.46 14.54 -2.41
N GLU A 121 0.67 14.94 -3.41
CA GLU A 121 1.03 14.90 -4.83
C GLU A 121 2.36 15.63 -5.10
N LYS A 122 2.52 16.86 -4.57
CA LYS A 122 3.76 17.64 -4.72
C LYS A 122 4.99 16.91 -4.16
N LEU A 123 4.83 16.21 -3.04
CA LEU A 123 5.91 15.45 -2.42
C LEU A 123 6.23 14.16 -3.18
N ILE A 124 5.26 13.51 -3.81
CA ILE A 124 5.54 12.23 -4.49
C ILE A 124 5.91 12.38 -5.97
N ASN A 125 5.38 13.36 -6.70
CA ASN A 125 5.49 13.42 -8.17
C ASN A 125 6.92 13.47 -8.73
N ASN A 126 7.83 14.19 -8.06
CA ASN A 126 9.23 14.26 -8.51
C ASN A 126 10.08 13.07 -8.02
N ARG A 127 9.48 12.14 -7.28
CA ARG A 127 10.15 11.02 -6.61
C ARG A 127 9.63 9.66 -7.10
N LEU A 128 8.40 9.62 -7.61
CA LEU A 128 7.84 8.49 -8.33
C LEU A 128 8.41 8.43 -9.75
N ASN A 129 8.83 7.26 -10.20
CA ASN A 129 9.12 7.05 -11.62
C ASN A 129 7.82 6.65 -12.33
N PRO A 130 7.38 7.37 -13.38
CA PRO A 130 6.25 6.95 -14.21
C PRO A 130 6.50 5.62 -14.91
N ALA A 131 7.76 5.25 -15.10
CA ALA A 131 8.21 4.01 -15.70
C ALA A 131 8.73 3.04 -14.64
N GLY A 132 7.86 2.64 -13.70
CA GLY A 132 8.16 1.72 -12.60
C GLY A 132 8.45 0.26 -13.01
N LEU A 133 8.95 0.02 -14.22
CA LEU A 133 9.60 -1.22 -14.66
C LEU A 133 10.94 -0.90 -15.29
#